data_AF-A0ABD3UAQ2-F1
#
_entry.id   AF-A0ABD3UAQ2-F1
#
_cell.length_a   1.000
_cell.length_b   1.000
_cell.length_c   1.000
_cell.angle_alpha   90.00
_cell.angle_beta   90.00
_cell.angle_gamma   90.00
#
_symmetry.space_group_name_H-M   'P 1'
#
loop_
_entity.id
_entity.type
_entity.pdbx_description
1 polymer ?
#
loop_
_entity_poly.entity_id
_entity_poly.type
_entity_poly.pdbx_seq_one_letter_code
_entity_poly.pdbx_strand_id
1 'polypeptide(L)'
;MEMTTSNLWVALVVGILPLVGWLLWWWNDFWYALPMMINLRRHSSGGGAKLPPGYMGIPFFGEMLNFLWYFKFLSRPDDFINSKRQRYGDGEGLYRTHLFGSSAIIACTPSSNKFILQTESSFHMDWPSVEIVGATSLVAVHGASHTREAKKVTFANIGMFFASIEPGPVLDTLDVLFVNLLAGVRAYPLNFPGTAFHRALKSRKMAVAIFREKMEKRKKFGVSSGNNDLLEGLMQMKDEEGKQLSETEILDNIVSLVLAGYTSTSLAIMWAFYYLAKYPDVLQKLREPAKAGTHLVFGGGPRICAGNMLARLQIAILLHHLVVGYRWKLVNPKAGMVYLPHPKPADDLVVHITKI
;
A
#
# COMPACT_ATOMS: atom_id res chain seq x y z
N MET A 1 -51.15 -11.68 35.57
CA MET A 1 -51.29 -11.38 34.12
C MET A 1 -50.30 -12.30 33.41
N GLU A 2 -50.77 -13.48 32.98
CA GLU A 2 -49.90 -14.46 32.32
C GLU A 2 -49.55 -13.97 30.91
N MET A 3 -48.27 -13.70 30.69
CA MET A 3 -47.77 -13.31 29.39
C MET A 3 -47.76 -14.57 28.50
N THR A 4 -48.71 -14.66 27.57
CA THR A 4 -48.78 -15.77 26.62
C THR A 4 -47.50 -15.83 25.77
N THR A 5 -47.09 -17.03 25.35
CA THR A 5 -45.89 -17.25 24.52
C THR A 5 -45.86 -16.35 23.28
N SER A 6 -47.03 -16.06 22.70
CA SER A 6 -47.21 -15.10 21.59
C SER A 6 -46.78 -13.67 21.96
N ASN A 7 -47.13 -13.18 23.15
CA ASN A 7 -46.78 -11.83 23.61
C ASN A 7 -45.28 -11.70 23.91
N LEU A 8 -44.64 -12.78 24.35
CA LEU A 8 -43.19 -12.85 24.56
C LEU A 8 -42.43 -12.77 23.22
N TRP A 9 -42.90 -13.46 22.18
CA TRP A 9 -42.30 -13.39 20.84
C TRP A 9 -42.42 -11.99 20.23
N VAL A 10 -43.58 -11.34 20.39
CA VAL A 10 -43.77 -9.96 19.92
C VAL A 10 -42.85 -9.00 20.66
N ALA A 11 -42.70 -9.12 21.99
CA ALA A 11 -41.78 -8.29 22.77
C ALA A 11 -40.30 -8.53 22.41
N LEU A 12 -39.90 -9.78 22.12
CA LEU A 12 -38.56 -10.12 21.67
C LEU A 12 -38.25 -9.54 20.28
N VAL A 13 -39.17 -9.71 19.32
CA VAL A 13 -38.98 -9.33 17.92
C VAL A 13 -39.12 -7.82 17.70
N VAL A 14 -40.05 -7.17 18.39
CA VAL A 14 -40.33 -5.73 18.20
C VAL A 14 -39.56 -4.87 19.21
N GLY A 15 -39.22 -5.40 20.39
CA GLY A 15 -38.52 -4.66 21.44
C GLY A 15 -37.03 -4.98 21.52
N ILE A 16 -36.71 -6.22 21.95
CA ILE A 16 -35.34 -6.58 22.35
C ILE A 16 -34.40 -6.65 21.14
N LEU A 17 -34.81 -7.30 20.04
CA LEU A 17 -33.95 -7.44 18.86
C LEU A 17 -33.59 -6.10 18.21
N PRO A 18 -34.52 -5.14 18.02
CA PRO A 18 -34.18 -3.80 17.53
C PRO A 18 -33.30 -3.01 18.50
N LEU A 19 -33.53 -3.13 19.82
CA LEU A 19 -32.70 -2.47 20.84
C LEU A 19 -31.27 -3.03 20.86
N VAL A 20 -31.11 -4.35 20.78
CA VAL A 20 -29.80 -5.00 20.66
C VAL A 20 -29.14 -4.61 19.35
N GLY A 21 -29.87 -4.59 18.24
CA GLY A 21 -29.37 -4.10 16.96
C GLY A 21 -28.90 -2.65 17.02
N TRP A 22 -29.67 -1.77 17.68
CA TRP A 22 -29.31 -0.37 17.90
C TRP A 22 -28.07 -0.23 18.79
N LEU A 23 -28.00 -0.95 19.91
CA LEU A 23 -26.82 -0.93 20.79
C LEU A 23 -25.57 -1.46 20.07
N LEU A 24 -25.68 -2.53 19.29
CA LEU A 24 -24.59 -3.08 18.49
C LEU A 24 -24.17 -2.12 17.37
N TRP A 25 -25.12 -1.38 16.80
CA TRP A 25 -24.85 -0.37 15.77
C TRP A 25 -23.99 0.78 16.30
N TRP A 26 -24.25 1.21 17.54
CA TRP A 26 -23.50 2.29 18.20
C TRP A 26 -22.30 1.80 19.02
N TRP A 27 -22.12 0.50 19.18
CA TRP A 27 -21.10 -0.09 20.06
C TRP A 27 -19.69 0.46 19.78
N ASN A 28 -19.25 0.48 18.52
CA ASN A 28 -17.93 0.99 18.17
C ASN A 28 -17.78 2.49 18.48
N ASP A 29 -18.85 3.27 18.33
CA ASP A 29 -18.84 4.69 18.69
C ASP A 29 -18.67 4.88 20.21
N PHE A 30 -19.34 4.05 21.02
CA PHE A 30 -19.19 4.07 22.48
C PHE A 30 -17.81 3.60 22.95
N TRP A 31 -17.26 2.54 22.36
CA TRP A 31 -16.00 1.95 22.80
C TRP A 31 -14.77 2.69 22.30
N TYR A 32 -14.80 3.18 21.05
CA TYR A 32 -13.60 3.74 20.42
C TYR A 32 -13.67 5.26 20.26
N ALA A 33 -14.81 5.83 19.88
CA ALA A 33 -14.92 7.27 19.63
C ALA A 33 -15.18 8.08 20.91
N LEU A 34 -16.01 7.57 21.83
CA LEU A 34 -16.38 8.28 23.06
C LEU A 34 -15.19 8.56 23.99
N PRO A 35 -14.26 7.61 24.28
CA PRO A 35 -13.09 7.90 25.11
C PRO A 35 -12.18 8.95 24.47
N MET A 36 -12.04 8.91 23.14
CA MET A 36 -11.27 9.90 22.40
C MET A 36 -11.90 11.29 22.51
N MET A 37 -13.23 11.42 22.36
CA MET A 37 -13.94 12.68 22.55
C MET A 37 -13.81 13.23 23.96
N ILE A 38 -13.87 12.37 24.99
CA ILE A 38 -13.70 12.77 26.39
C ILE A 38 -12.29 13.29 26.65
N ASN A 39 -11.26 12.61 26.12
CA ASN A 39 -9.87 13.05 26.24
C ASN A 39 -9.59 14.36 25.49
N LEU A 40 -10.16 14.53 24.30
CA LEU A 40 -10.07 15.78 23.53
C LEU A 40 -10.69 16.96 24.30
N ARG A 41 -11.84 16.75 24.95
CA ARG A 41 -12.47 17.76 25.80
C ARG A 41 -11.65 18.10 27.04
N ARG A 42 -10.90 17.13 27.59
CA ARG A 42 -10.01 17.35 28.74
C ARG A 42 -8.74 18.12 28.40
N HIS A 43 -8.24 18.02 27.17
CA HIS A 43 -6.98 18.66 26.75
C HIS A 43 -7.15 19.91 25.86
N SER A 44 -8.37 20.26 25.43
CA SER A 44 -8.61 21.48 24.67
C SER A 44 -8.85 22.67 25.62
N SER A 45 -7.82 23.49 25.81
CA SER A 45 -7.90 24.79 26.51
C SER A 45 -8.45 25.92 25.62
N GLY A 46 -8.98 25.63 24.44
CA GLY A 46 -9.56 26.63 23.55
C GLY A 46 -10.22 26.01 22.31
N GLY A 47 -11.53 26.25 22.14
CA GLY A 47 -12.31 25.87 20.96
C GLY A 47 -12.60 24.37 20.84
N GLY A 48 -13.84 23.95 21.13
CA GLY A 48 -14.26 22.55 21.09
C GLY A 48 -14.13 21.91 19.70
N ALA A 49 -12.99 21.30 19.43
CA ALA A 49 -12.76 20.56 18.19
C ALA A 49 -13.69 19.33 18.15
N LYS A 50 -14.54 19.26 17.13
CA LYS A 50 -15.40 18.10 16.86
C LYS A 50 -14.66 17.11 15.96
N LEU A 51 -14.86 15.81 16.21
CA LEU A 51 -14.33 14.78 15.31
C LEU A 51 -15.01 14.86 13.93
N PRO A 52 -14.30 14.49 12.85
CA PRO A 52 -14.89 14.42 11.52
C PRO A 52 -16.09 13.47 11.48
N PRO A 53 -17.07 13.71 10.59
CA PRO A 53 -18.21 12.83 10.43
C PRO A 53 -17.76 11.45 9.92
N GLY A 54 -18.58 10.41 10.13
CA GLY A 54 -18.24 9.06 9.66
C GLY A 54 -18.89 7.96 10.50
N TYR A 55 -18.70 6.72 10.04
CA TYR A 55 -19.28 5.52 10.62
C TYR A 55 -18.16 4.56 11.04
N MET A 56 -18.14 4.19 12.32
CA MET A 56 -17.13 3.29 12.87
C MET A 56 -17.42 1.80 12.57
N GLY A 57 -18.47 1.48 11.82
CA GLY A 57 -18.73 0.11 11.40
C GLY A 57 -19.31 -0.80 12.48
N ILE A 58 -19.36 -2.10 12.17
CA ILE A 58 -19.87 -3.13 13.07
C ILE A 58 -18.85 -3.50 14.16
N PRO A 59 -19.27 -3.99 15.33
CA PRO A 59 -18.40 -4.39 16.43
C PRO A 59 -17.18 -5.19 15.99
N PHE A 60 -15.98 -4.79 16.45
CA PHE A 60 -14.66 -5.41 16.18
C PHE A 60 -14.16 -5.35 14.73
N PHE A 61 -15.02 -5.53 13.72
CA PHE A 61 -14.62 -5.54 12.30
C PHE A 61 -14.62 -4.14 11.67
N GLY A 62 -15.34 -3.20 12.26
CA GLY A 62 -15.52 -1.87 11.70
C GLY A 62 -16.12 -1.91 10.30
N GLU A 63 -15.54 -1.15 9.38
CA GLU A 63 -15.94 -1.12 7.97
C GLU A 63 -15.22 -2.15 7.10
N MET A 64 -14.44 -3.08 7.67
CA MET A 64 -13.63 -4.03 6.89
C MET A 64 -14.44 -4.86 5.89
N LEU A 65 -15.64 -5.31 6.26
CA LEU A 65 -16.51 -6.06 5.36
C LEU A 65 -17.00 -5.19 4.19
N ASN A 66 -17.38 -3.95 4.48
CA ASN A 66 -17.82 -2.98 3.48
C ASN A 66 -16.65 -2.59 2.55
N PHE A 67 -15.47 -2.37 3.11
CA PHE A 67 -14.24 -2.15 2.36
C PHE A 67 -13.97 -3.32 1.40
N LEU A 68 -13.97 -4.56 1.89
CA LEU A 68 -13.77 -5.75 1.04
C LEU A 68 -14.89 -5.92 0.01
N TRP A 69 -16.13 -5.54 0.33
CA TRP A 69 -17.23 -5.54 -0.61
C TRP A 69 -16.94 -4.66 -1.83
N TYR A 70 -16.56 -3.39 -1.61
CA TYR A 70 -16.23 -2.47 -2.70
C TYR A 70 -14.94 -2.83 -3.45
N PHE A 71 -13.89 -3.22 -2.72
CA PHE A 71 -12.57 -3.45 -3.30
C PHE A 71 -12.40 -4.84 -3.94
N LYS A 72 -13.04 -5.88 -3.38
CA LYS A 72 -12.85 -7.26 -3.85
C LYS A 72 -14.02 -7.77 -4.70
N PHE A 73 -15.25 -7.52 -4.27
CA PHE A 73 -16.42 -8.15 -4.88
C PHE A 73 -17.07 -7.27 -5.95
N LEU A 74 -17.30 -5.99 -5.66
CA LEU A 74 -17.86 -5.04 -6.63
C LEU A 74 -16.84 -4.48 -7.61
N SER A 75 -15.55 -4.49 -7.24
CA SER A 75 -14.47 -3.87 -8.02
C SER A 75 -14.76 -2.40 -8.34
N ARG A 76 -15.21 -1.66 -7.32
CA ARG A 76 -15.59 -0.23 -7.39
C ARG A 76 -15.07 0.50 -6.15
N PRO A 77 -13.75 0.64 -5.97
CA PRO A 77 -13.17 1.20 -4.74
C PRO A 77 -13.53 2.67 -4.54
N ASP A 78 -13.69 3.44 -5.62
CA ASP A 78 -14.05 4.86 -5.54
C ASP A 78 -15.40 5.06 -4.85
N ASP A 79 -16.32 4.09 -5.00
CA ASP A 79 -17.63 4.15 -4.36
C ASP A 79 -17.58 3.95 -2.84
N PHE A 80 -16.53 3.31 -2.33
CA PHE A 80 -16.30 3.28 -0.88
C PHE A 80 -16.09 4.69 -0.32
N ILE A 81 -15.41 5.57 -1.07
CA ILE A 81 -15.20 6.97 -0.69
C ILE A 81 -16.39 7.84 -1.09
N ASN A 82 -16.93 7.66 -2.30
CA ASN A 82 -18.07 8.45 -2.79
C ASN A 82 -19.31 8.22 -1.92
N SER A 83 -19.53 7.02 -1.39
CA SER A 83 -20.64 6.77 -0.44
C SER A 83 -20.50 7.58 0.86
N LYS A 84 -19.27 7.84 1.32
CA LYS A 84 -19.02 8.72 2.49
C LYS A 84 -19.25 10.18 2.14
N ARG A 85 -18.74 10.61 0.97
CA ARG A 85 -18.97 11.96 0.44
C ARG A 85 -20.45 12.27 0.29
N GLN A 86 -21.22 11.36 -0.30
CA GLN A 86 -22.67 11.50 -0.46
C GLN A 86 -23.41 11.54 0.88
N ARG A 87 -22.98 10.73 1.86
CA ARG A 87 -23.65 10.63 3.16
C ARG A 87 -23.33 11.80 4.10
N TYR A 88 -22.09 12.29 4.09
CA TYR A 88 -21.59 13.25 5.08
C TYR A 88 -21.28 14.63 4.50
N GLY A 89 -21.24 14.77 3.18
CA GLY A 89 -20.93 16.01 2.47
C GLY A 89 -19.60 15.94 1.71
N ASP A 90 -19.61 16.46 0.47
CA ASP A 90 -18.43 16.54 -0.41
C ASP A 90 -17.35 17.50 0.11
N GLY A 91 -17.74 18.51 0.91
CA GLY A 91 -16.84 19.53 1.45
C GLY A 91 -16.04 19.12 2.70
N GLU A 92 -16.42 18.02 3.36
CA GLU A 92 -15.80 17.59 4.62
C GLU A 92 -14.37 17.09 4.43
N GLY A 93 -14.17 16.22 3.43
CA GLY A 93 -12.84 15.73 3.05
C GLY A 93 -12.10 14.86 4.08
N LEU A 94 -12.66 14.68 5.28
CA LEU A 94 -12.15 13.85 6.35
C LEU A 94 -13.30 12.98 6.89
N TYR A 95 -13.09 11.68 7.02
CA TYR A 95 -14.13 10.76 7.51
C TYR A 95 -13.60 9.80 8.56
N ARG A 96 -14.22 9.76 9.74
CA ARG A 96 -13.87 8.76 10.77
C ARG A 96 -14.37 7.37 10.36
N THR A 97 -13.60 6.34 10.71
CA THR A 97 -13.91 4.94 10.42
C THR A 97 -13.17 4.02 11.38
N HIS A 98 -13.50 2.73 11.34
CA HIS A 98 -12.70 1.68 11.94
C HIS A 98 -12.29 0.70 10.84
N LEU A 99 -11.01 0.66 10.51
CA LEU A 99 -10.45 -0.19 9.46
C LEU A 99 -9.16 -0.83 9.94
N PHE A 100 -8.90 -2.04 9.47
CA PHE A 100 -7.69 -2.81 9.81
C PHE A 100 -7.49 -3.00 11.32
N GLY A 101 -8.57 -3.10 12.09
CA GLY A 101 -8.52 -3.28 13.54
C GLY A 101 -8.18 -2.01 14.32
N SER A 102 -8.24 -0.83 13.69
CA SER A 102 -7.92 0.44 14.35
C SER A 102 -8.92 1.54 13.99
N SER A 103 -9.10 2.47 14.94
CA SER A 103 -9.85 3.70 14.70
C SER A 103 -9.01 4.64 13.82
N ALA A 104 -9.59 5.12 12.73
CA ALA A 104 -8.87 5.87 11.71
C ALA A 104 -9.70 7.05 11.17
N ILE A 105 -9.03 8.00 10.54
CA ILE A 105 -9.64 9.08 9.77
C ILE A 105 -9.11 8.96 8.32
N ILE A 106 -10.03 8.84 7.37
CA ILE A 106 -9.72 8.85 5.94
C ILE A 106 -9.67 10.30 5.46
N ALA A 107 -8.53 10.72 4.92
CA ALA A 107 -8.39 12.02 4.25
C ALA A 107 -8.55 11.87 2.73
N CYS A 108 -9.42 12.70 2.14
CA CYS A 108 -9.87 12.57 0.75
C CYS A 108 -9.69 13.85 -0.08
N THR A 109 -9.20 14.94 0.52
CA THR A 109 -8.99 16.23 -0.17
C THR A 109 -7.50 16.53 -0.36
N PRO A 110 -7.12 17.23 -1.44
CA PRO A 110 -5.74 17.60 -1.69
C PRO A 110 -5.09 18.39 -0.54
N SER A 111 -5.84 19.31 0.07
CA SER A 111 -5.38 20.12 1.21
C SER A 111 -5.07 19.26 2.44
N SER A 112 -5.99 18.39 2.85
CA SER A 112 -5.79 17.47 3.98
C SER A 112 -4.63 16.52 3.74
N ASN A 113 -4.55 15.94 2.54
CA ASN A 113 -3.47 15.02 2.18
C ASN A 113 -2.12 15.73 2.23
N LYS A 114 -2.01 16.93 1.68
CA LYS A 114 -0.77 17.72 1.72
C LYS A 114 -0.38 18.06 3.16
N PHE A 115 -1.33 18.50 3.98
CA PHE A 115 -1.09 18.82 5.39
C PHE A 115 -0.55 17.60 6.16
N ILE A 116 -1.25 16.46 6.09
CA ILE A 116 -0.84 15.23 6.78
C ILE A 116 0.55 14.77 6.34
N LEU A 117 0.83 14.78 5.03
CA LEU A 117 2.12 14.32 4.49
C LEU A 117 3.29 15.26 4.81
N GLN A 118 3.04 16.54 5.06
CA GLN A 118 4.10 17.53 5.34
C GLN A 118 4.39 17.70 6.84
N THR A 119 3.50 17.25 7.73
CA THR A 119 3.61 17.47 9.17
C THR A 119 4.01 16.19 9.92
N GLU A 120 5.24 15.71 9.69
CA GLU A 120 5.76 14.46 10.30
C GLU A 120 5.81 14.52 11.84
N SER A 121 5.95 15.73 12.43
CA SER A 121 5.97 15.91 13.89
C SER A 121 4.64 15.61 14.57
N SER A 122 3.53 15.70 13.83
CA SER A 122 2.17 15.48 14.36
C SER A 122 1.52 14.22 13.79
N PHE A 123 1.98 13.75 12.63
CA PHE A 123 1.48 12.54 11.98
C PHE A 123 2.64 11.58 11.73
N HIS A 124 2.76 10.59 12.62
CA HIS A 124 3.69 9.49 12.43
C HIS A 124 3.09 8.47 11.46
N MET A 125 3.91 7.99 10.52
CA MET A 125 3.49 7.00 9.52
C MET A 125 3.47 5.61 10.14
N ASP A 126 2.28 5.04 10.32
CA ASP A 126 2.13 3.68 10.84
C ASP A 126 1.41 2.79 9.82
N TRP A 127 1.70 1.50 9.87
CA TRP A 127 1.07 0.49 9.01
C TRP A 127 0.44 -0.59 9.89
N PRO A 128 -0.73 -1.14 9.51
CA PRO A 128 -1.38 -2.19 10.30
C PRO A 128 -0.55 -3.48 10.53
N SER A 129 0.58 -3.65 9.83
CA SER A 129 1.38 -4.87 9.89
C SER A 129 2.88 -4.60 9.62
N VAL A 130 3.48 -3.69 10.39
CA VAL A 130 4.91 -3.32 10.29
C VAL A 130 5.85 -4.52 10.42
N GLU A 131 5.47 -5.54 11.18
CA GLU A 131 6.23 -6.78 11.37
C GLU A 131 6.57 -7.50 10.05
N ILE A 132 5.74 -7.33 9.01
CA ILE A 132 5.93 -7.99 7.71
C ILE A 132 7.11 -7.37 6.95
N VAL A 133 7.29 -6.06 7.09
CA VAL A 133 8.38 -5.31 6.43
C VAL A 133 9.62 -5.16 7.31
N GLY A 134 9.49 -5.46 8.61
CA GLY A 134 10.55 -5.34 9.61
C GLY A 134 10.50 -3.99 10.31
N ALA A 135 10.58 -4.02 11.65
CA ALA A 135 10.49 -2.83 12.51
C ALA A 135 11.62 -1.80 12.29
N THR A 136 12.71 -2.21 11.64
CA THR A 136 13.87 -1.38 11.30
C THR A 136 13.84 -0.88 9.84
N SER A 137 12.82 -1.24 9.06
CA SER A 137 12.74 -0.84 7.65
C SER A 137 12.46 0.64 7.45
N LEU A 138 12.78 1.18 6.28
CA LEU A 138 12.48 2.58 5.91
C LEU A 138 10.99 2.95 6.09
N VAL A 139 10.12 1.97 5.88
CA VAL A 139 8.66 2.11 5.99
C VAL A 139 8.21 2.11 7.47
N ALA A 140 9.09 1.77 8.40
CA ALA A 140 8.79 1.62 9.83
C ALA A 140 9.52 2.65 10.73
N VAL A 141 10.73 3.09 10.37
CA VAL A 141 11.54 4.01 11.21
C VAL A 141 11.05 5.46 11.13
N HIS A 142 11.32 6.30 12.14
CA HIS A 142 10.86 7.70 12.24
C HIS A 142 11.97 8.74 12.48
N GLY A 143 11.66 10.02 12.23
CA GLY A 143 12.47 11.17 12.67
C GLY A 143 13.88 11.21 12.09
N ALA A 144 14.89 11.41 12.94
CA ALA A 144 16.30 11.48 12.52
C ALA A 144 16.77 10.19 11.84
N SER A 145 16.37 9.02 12.36
CA SER A 145 16.63 7.71 11.75
C SER A 145 16.00 7.63 10.36
N HIS A 146 14.75 8.08 10.21
CA HIS A 146 14.11 8.14 8.90
C HIS A 146 14.83 9.07 7.91
N THR A 147 15.25 10.25 8.35
CA THR A 147 15.93 11.23 7.48
C THR A 147 17.28 10.70 7.00
N ARG A 148 18.00 9.98 7.88
CA ARG A 148 19.24 9.26 7.54
C ARG A 148 18.98 8.14 6.54
N GLU A 149 17.96 7.31 6.78
CA GLU A 149 17.61 6.20 5.89
C GLU A 149 17.05 6.69 4.53
N ALA A 150 16.22 7.74 4.47
CA ALA A 150 15.68 8.30 3.22
C ALA A 150 16.76 8.92 2.31
N LYS A 151 17.78 9.58 2.90
CA LYS A 151 18.95 10.06 2.16
C LYS A 151 19.77 8.90 1.59
N LYS A 152 19.96 7.82 2.36
CA LYS A 152 20.56 6.57 1.86
C LYS A 152 19.73 5.92 0.75
N VAL A 153 18.40 5.91 0.85
CA VAL A 153 17.51 5.22 -0.09
C VAL A 153 17.34 5.98 -1.43
N THR A 154 17.46 7.31 -1.43
CA THR A 154 17.52 8.09 -2.68
C THR A 154 18.80 7.78 -3.47
N PHE A 155 19.92 7.53 -2.77
CA PHE A 155 21.18 7.02 -3.36
C PHE A 155 21.01 5.58 -3.90
N ALA A 156 20.11 4.80 -3.31
CA ALA A 156 19.76 3.43 -3.72
C ALA A 156 18.84 3.33 -4.96
N ASN A 157 18.29 4.43 -5.51
CA ASN A 157 17.67 4.47 -6.84
C ASN A 157 18.61 3.99 -7.96
N ILE A 158 19.89 4.07 -7.68
CA ILE A 158 20.96 3.58 -8.52
C ILE A 158 20.98 2.03 -8.53
N GLY A 159 20.14 1.33 -7.75
CA GLY A 159 19.91 -0.12 -7.76
C GLY A 159 19.80 -0.77 -9.16
N MET A 160 19.34 0.00 -10.16
CA MET A 160 19.34 -0.39 -11.57
C MET A 160 20.74 -0.62 -12.18
N PHE A 161 21.82 -0.13 -11.56
CA PHE A 161 23.20 -0.49 -11.87
C PHE A 161 23.70 -1.73 -11.11
N PHE A 162 22.99 -2.17 -10.08
CA PHE A 162 23.62 -2.76 -8.90
C PHE A 162 23.13 -4.18 -8.54
N ALA A 163 22.86 -5.12 -9.46
CA ALA A 163 22.72 -6.54 -9.08
C ALA A 163 22.98 -7.56 -10.20
N SER A 164 23.09 -7.09 -11.45
CA SER A 164 23.34 -7.89 -12.65
C SER A 164 22.54 -9.20 -12.70
N ILE A 165 21.25 -9.16 -12.34
CA ILE A 165 20.35 -10.32 -12.50
C ILE A 165 19.80 -10.28 -13.92
N GLU A 166 20.32 -11.15 -14.77
CA GLU A 166 19.85 -11.31 -16.15
C GLU A 166 18.47 -12.01 -16.21
N PRO A 167 17.67 -11.76 -17.26
CA PRO A 167 16.41 -12.47 -17.48
C PRO A 167 16.61 -13.99 -17.54
N GLY A 168 15.77 -14.76 -16.84
CA GLY A 168 15.83 -16.22 -16.83
C GLY A 168 15.05 -16.89 -15.68
N PRO A 169 15.15 -18.22 -15.52
CA PRO A 169 14.29 -19.01 -14.62
C PRO A 169 14.32 -18.62 -13.14
N VAL A 170 15.46 -18.07 -12.69
CA VAL A 170 15.62 -17.55 -11.32
C VAL A 170 14.77 -16.29 -11.13
N LEU A 171 14.70 -15.43 -12.15
CA LEU A 171 13.87 -14.23 -12.12
C LEU A 171 12.38 -14.59 -12.14
N ASP A 172 11.97 -15.57 -12.94
CA ASP A 172 10.59 -16.07 -12.99
C ASP A 172 10.15 -16.69 -11.66
N THR A 173 11.07 -17.42 -11.00
CA THR A 173 10.82 -17.98 -9.66
C THR A 173 10.67 -16.87 -8.62
N LEU A 174 11.52 -15.84 -8.67
CA LEU A 174 11.43 -14.69 -7.78
C LEU A 174 10.11 -13.94 -7.97
N ASP A 175 9.66 -13.74 -9.21
CA ASP A 175 8.37 -13.10 -9.51
C ASP A 175 7.20 -13.77 -8.74
N VAL A 176 7.06 -15.09 -8.89
CA VAL A 176 6.00 -15.85 -8.20
C VAL A 176 6.12 -15.73 -6.67
N LEU A 177 7.34 -15.72 -6.13
CA LEU A 177 7.56 -15.55 -4.68
C LEU A 177 7.17 -14.14 -4.20
N PHE A 178 7.48 -13.10 -4.96
CA PHE A 178 7.16 -11.72 -4.63
C PHE A 178 5.66 -11.41 -4.73
N VAL A 179 4.96 -11.96 -5.72
CA VAL A 179 3.50 -11.86 -5.82
C VAL A 179 2.82 -12.42 -4.55
N ASN A 180 3.28 -13.58 -4.07
CA ASN A 180 2.75 -14.18 -2.86
C ASN A 180 3.08 -13.36 -1.60
N LEU A 181 4.28 -12.78 -1.52
CA LEU A 181 4.66 -11.88 -0.43
C LEU A 181 3.72 -10.67 -0.33
N LEU A 182 3.46 -10.02 -1.46
CA LEU A 182 2.57 -8.85 -1.53
C LEU A 182 1.12 -9.19 -1.18
N ALA A 183 0.65 -10.37 -1.59
CA ALA A 183 -0.68 -10.84 -1.21
C ALA A 183 -0.82 -11.02 0.31
N GLY A 184 0.24 -11.48 0.99
CA GLY A 184 0.24 -11.61 2.45
C GLY A 184 0.41 -10.30 3.21
N VAL A 185 1.18 -9.34 2.69
CA VAL A 185 1.30 -7.99 3.27
C VAL A 185 -0.08 -7.31 3.39
N ARG A 186 -0.97 -7.57 2.43
CA ARG A 186 -2.33 -6.98 2.39
C ARG A 186 -3.41 -7.86 2.98
N ALA A 187 -3.05 -9.03 3.47
CA ALA A 187 -3.99 -9.96 4.07
C ALA A 187 -4.20 -9.60 5.54
N TYR A 188 -5.38 -9.94 6.06
CA TYR A 188 -5.59 -9.96 7.50
C TYR A 188 -4.63 -11.01 8.13
N PRO A 189 -3.94 -10.70 9.25
CA PRO A 189 -2.78 -11.45 9.73
C PRO A 189 -3.16 -12.77 10.44
N LEU A 190 -3.73 -13.71 9.69
CA LEU A 190 -4.11 -15.04 10.16
C LEU A 190 -3.21 -16.10 9.55
N ASN A 191 -2.39 -16.75 10.39
CA ASN A 191 -1.41 -17.75 9.97
C ASN A 191 -1.98 -19.18 10.03
N PHE A 192 -2.89 -19.51 9.11
CA PHE A 192 -3.38 -20.87 8.92
C PHE A 192 -3.17 -21.35 7.47
N PRO A 193 -2.93 -22.66 7.24
CA PRO A 193 -2.79 -23.21 5.89
C PRO A 193 -3.97 -22.81 4.98
N GLY A 194 -3.68 -22.19 3.84
CA GLY A 194 -4.67 -21.67 2.90
C GLY A 194 -4.83 -20.15 2.88
N THR A 195 -4.36 -19.41 3.90
CA THR A 195 -4.37 -17.94 3.84
C THR A 195 -3.29 -17.36 2.92
N ALA A 196 -3.55 -16.14 2.45
CA ALA A 196 -2.53 -15.33 1.79
C ALA A 196 -1.35 -15.01 2.72
N PHE A 197 -1.60 -14.76 4.01
CA PHE A 197 -0.55 -14.53 5.02
C PHE A 197 0.36 -15.76 5.20
N HIS A 198 -0.20 -16.97 5.30
CA HIS A 198 0.57 -18.21 5.43
C HIS A 198 1.45 -18.50 4.19
N ARG A 199 0.89 -18.29 2.99
CA ARG A 199 1.65 -18.44 1.73
C ARG A 199 2.78 -17.41 1.58
N ALA A 200 2.57 -16.19 2.05
CA ALA A 200 3.62 -15.16 2.06
C ALA A 200 4.79 -15.54 2.97
N LEU A 201 4.53 -16.06 4.17
CA LEU A 201 5.58 -16.52 5.08
C LEU A 201 6.42 -17.65 4.47
N LYS A 202 5.80 -18.58 3.73
CA LYS A 202 6.52 -19.62 2.99
C LYS A 202 7.37 -19.04 1.86
N SER A 203 6.81 -18.09 1.10
CA SER A 203 7.50 -17.44 -0.01
C SER A 203 8.70 -16.61 0.47
N ARG A 204 8.58 -15.96 1.64
CA ARG A 204 9.67 -15.25 2.32
C ARG A 204 10.87 -16.15 2.58
N LYS A 205 10.62 -17.34 3.15
CA LYS A 205 11.69 -18.31 3.45
C LYS A 205 12.46 -18.73 2.19
N MET A 206 11.75 -18.93 1.09
CA MET A 206 12.36 -19.33 -0.20
C MET A 206 13.14 -18.17 -0.83
N ALA A 207 12.60 -16.96 -0.83
CA ALA A 207 13.31 -15.78 -1.33
C ALA A 207 14.62 -15.52 -0.57
N VAL A 208 14.58 -15.59 0.77
CA VAL A 208 15.77 -15.45 1.63
C VAL A 208 16.82 -16.51 1.31
N ALA A 209 16.42 -17.75 1.03
CA ALA A 209 17.35 -18.83 0.69
C ALA A 209 18.10 -18.55 -0.63
N ILE A 210 17.40 -18.05 -1.66
CA ILE A 210 17.99 -17.69 -2.96
C ILE A 210 19.05 -16.58 -2.78
N PHE A 211 18.72 -15.54 -2.01
CA PHE A 211 19.67 -14.45 -1.76
C PHE A 211 20.88 -14.90 -0.93
N ARG A 212 20.67 -15.75 0.08
CA ARG A 212 21.74 -16.33 0.88
C ARG A 212 22.70 -17.17 0.03
N GLU A 213 22.20 -17.96 -0.90
CA GLU A 213 23.06 -18.76 -1.80
C GLU A 213 23.99 -17.85 -2.64
N LYS A 214 23.46 -16.76 -3.19
CA LYS A 214 24.27 -15.78 -3.94
C LYS A 214 25.33 -15.11 -3.04
N MET A 215 24.98 -14.77 -1.80
CA MET A 215 25.93 -14.23 -0.83
C MET A 215 27.08 -15.21 -0.56
N GLU A 216 26.77 -16.48 -0.28
CA GLU A 216 27.76 -17.49 0.08
C GLU A 216 28.70 -17.84 -1.08
N LYS A 217 28.17 -17.90 -2.31
CA LYS A 217 29.02 -18.06 -3.52
C LYS A 217 30.02 -16.91 -3.63
N ARG A 218 29.61 -15.68 -3.34
CA ARG A 218 30.50 -14.50 -3.42
C ARG A 218 31.56 -14.47 -2.33
N LYS A 219 31.21 -14.86 -1.10
CA LYS A 219 32.17 -15.03 -0.01
C LYS A 219 33.27 -16.03 -0.35
N LYS A 220 32.95 -17.11 -1.08
CA LYS A 220 33.90 -18.19 -1.41
C LYS A 220 34.81 -17.92 -2.60
N PHE A 221 34.32 -17.29 -3.66
CA PHE A 221 35.07 -17.19 -4.92
C PHE A 221 35.83 -15.86 -5.11
N GLY A 222 35.67 -14.91 -4.18
CA GLY A 222 36.29 -13.59 -4.30
C GLY A 222 35.66 -12.74 -5.40
N VAL A 223 35.80 -11.42 -5.27
CA VAL A 223 35.17 -10.43 -6.14
C VAL A 223 35.85 -10.48 -7.52
N SER A 224 35.16 -11.02 -8.52
CA SER A 224 35.56 -10.81 -9.91
C SER A 224 35.36 -9.33 -10.24
N SER A 225 36.46 -8.64 -10.54
CA SER A 225 36.65 -7.18 -10.58
C SER A 225 35.86 -6.45 -11.69
N GLY A 226 34.54 -6.63 -11.76
CA GLY A 226 33.75 -6.05 -12.86
C GLY A 226 32.32 -5.60 -12.55
N ASN A 227 31.71 -5.96 -11.41
CA ASN A 227 30.31 -5.59 -11.13
C ASN A 227 30.12 -5.17 -9.67
N ASN A 228 30.25 -3.86 -9.42
CA ASN A 228 29.82 -3.25 -8.15
C ASN A 228 28.31 -3.37 -8.05
N ASP A 229 27.80 -4.08 -7.05
CA ASP A 229 26.37 -4.34 -6.89
C ASP A 229 25.89 -4.11 -5.45
N LEU A 230 24.58 -3.98 -5.25
CA LEU A 230 23.93 -3.46 -4.04
C LEU A 230 24.06 -4.44 -2.87
N LEU A 231 24.13 -5.75 -3.16
CA LEU A 231 24.40 -6.75 -2.14
C LEU A 231 25.83 -6.58 -1.60
N GLU A 232 26.80 -6.29 -2.47
CA GLU A 232 28.17 -5.95 -2.07
C GLU A 232 28.23 -4.61 -1.33
N GLY A 233 27.50 -3.59 -1.80
CA GLY A 233 27.38 -2.29 -1.12
C GLY A 233 26.79 -2.39 0.30
N LEU A 234 25.77 -3.24 0.50
CA LEU A 234 25.19 -3.47 1.84
C LEU A 234 26.14 -4.24 2.77
N MET A 235 26.96 -5.14 2.22
CA MET A 235 28.00 -5.86 2.99
C MET A 235 29.16 -4.96 3.42
N GLN A 236 29.44 -3.88 2.69
CA GLN A 236 30.56 -2.97 2.95
C GLN A 236 30.16 -1.71 3.74
N MET A 237 28.87 -1.36 3.78
CA MET A 237 28.37 -0.14 4.42
C MET A 237 28.64 -0.12 5.93
N LYS A 238 29.19 0.99 6.42
CA LYS A 238 29.43 1.24 7.85
C LYS A 238 28.61 2.45 8.30
N ASP A 239 28.10 2.42 9.52
CA ASP A 239 27.49 3.59 10.18
C ASP A 239 28.54 4.60 10.66
N GLU A 240 28.08 5.66 11.33
CA GLU A 240 28.94 6.75 11.83
C GLU A 240 29.89 6.25 12.95
N GLU A 241 29.54 5.13 13.58
CA GLU A 241 30.34 4.40 14.56
C GLU A 241 31.24 3.31 13.95
N GLY A 242 31.22 3.15 12.61
CA GLY A 242 32.04 2.20 11.87
C GLY A 242 31.51 0.77 11.81
N LYS A 243 30.29 0.52 12.30
CA LYS A 243 29.65 -0.80 12.39
C LYS A 243 28.89 -1.13 11.10
N GLN A 244 29.05 -2.38 10.66
CA GLN A 244 28.38 -2.91 9.46
C GLN A 244 26.99 -3.45 9.78
N LEU A 245 26.15 -3.51 8.74
CA LEU A 245 24.86 -4.18 8.80
C LEU A 245 25.03 -5.67 9.09
N SER A 246 24.17 -6.23 9.94
CA SER A 246 24.11 -7.66 10.16
C SER A 246 23.57 -8.41 8.94
N GLU A 247 23.86 -9.70 8.82
CA GLU A 247 23.35 -10.54 7.74
C GLU A 247 21.82 -10.50 7.64
N THR A 248 21.12 -10.52 8.78
CA THR A 248 19.66 -10.44 8.83
C THR A 248 19.15 -9.10 8.30
N GLU A 249 19.79 -7.99 8.66
CA GLU A 249 19.44 -6.66 8.16
C GLU A 249 19.70 -6.54 6.65
N ILE A 250 20.79 -7.11 6.14
CA ILE A 250 21.09 -7.12 4.70
C ILE A 250 19.99 -7.89 3.94
N LEU A 251 19.63 -9.08 4.41
CA LEU A 251 18.61 -9.93 3.77
C LEU A 251 17.21 -9.30 3.83
N ASP A 252 16.83 -8.73 4.97
CA ASP A 252 15.51 -8.11 5.16
C ASP A 252 15.36 -6.83 4.31
N ASN A 253 16.42 -6.03 4.20
CA ASN A 253 16.41 -4.83 3.35
C ASN A 253 16.34 -5.17 1.86
N ILE A 254 17.04 -6.21 1.39
CA ILE A 254 16.99 -6.63 -0.03
C ILE A 254 15.58 -7.10 -0.41
N VAL A 255 14.96 -7.95 0.42
CA VAL A 255 13.59 -8.43 0.16
C VAL A 255 12.58 -7.27 0.14
N SER A 256 12.72 -6.32 1.05
CA SER A 256 11.86 -5.13 1.13
C SER A 256 12.01 -4.19 -0.07
N LEU A 257 13.24 -3.92 -0.50
CA LEU A 257 13.55 -3.03 -1.63
C LEU A 257 13.05 -3.61 -2.97
N VAL A 258 13.26 -4.92 -3.20
CA VAL A 258 12.72 -5.58 -4.39
C VAL A 258 11.19 -5.56 -4.38
N LEU A 259 10.57 -5.79 -3.23
CA LEU A 259 9.11 -5.72 -3.08
C LEU A 259 8.55 -4.32 -3.41
N ALA A 260 9.23 -3.25 -3.00
CA ALA A 260 8.84 -1.87 -3.26
C ALA A 260 9.02 -1.45 -4.73
N GLY A 261 10.15 -1.81 -5.36
CA GLY A 261 10.49 -1.42 -6.73
C GLY A 261 9.83 -2.28 -7.81
N TYR A 262 9.53 -3.54 -7.50
CA TYR A 262 8.99 -4.49 -8.48
C TYR A 262 7.56 -4.12 -8.90
N THR A 263 6.66 -3.96 -7.93
CA THR A 263 5.21 -3.91 -8.22
C THR A 263 4.73 -2.52 -8.59
N SER A 264 5.29 -1.47 -7.98
CA SER A 264 4.86 -0.10 -8.21
C SER A 264 5.18 0.35 -9.65
N THR A 265 6.42 0.14 -10.10
CA THR A 265 6.87 0.54 -11.44
C THR A 265 6.24 -0.34 -12.52
N SER A 266 6.17 -1.67 -12.34
CA SER A 266 5.53 -2.57 -13.31
C SER A 266 4.05 -2.24 -13.51
N LEU A 267 3.30 -1.96 -12.43
CA LEU A 267 1.91 -1.52 -12.53
C LEU A 267 1.79 -0.16 -13.19
N ALA A 268 2.67 0.80 -12.88
CA ALA A 268 2.64 2.12 -13.52
C ALA A 268 2.87 2.00 -15.03
N ILE A 269 3.82 1.15 -15.45
CA ILE A 269 4.07 0.81 -16.85
C ILE A 269 2.84 0.15 -17.49
N MET A 270 2.28 -0.88 -16.87
CA MET A 270 1.05 -1.56 -17.30
C MET A 270 -0.10 -0.56 -17.51
N TRP A 271 -0.31 0.34 -16.54
CA TRP A 271 -1.34 1.37 -16.64
C TRP A 271 -1.07 2.37 -17.76
N ALA A 272 0.19 2.70 -18.02
CA ALA A 272 0.56 3.54 -19.15
C ALA A 272 0.21 2.84 -20.49
N PHE A 273 0.55 1.56 -20.64
CA PHE A 273 0.13 0.76 -21.80
C PHE A 273 -1.39 0.74 -21.97
N TYR A 274 -2.13 0.47 -20.89
CA TYR A 274 -3.58 0.41 -20.89
C TYR A 274 -4.23 1.72 -21.31
N TYR A 275 -3.86 2.82 -20.66
CA TYR A 275 -4.49 4.11 -20.90
C TYR A 275 -4.12 4.71 -22.25
N LEU A 276 -2.87 4.55 -22.70
CA LEU A 276 -2.47 4.99 -24.04
C LEU A 276 -3.13 4.18 -25.14
N ALA A 277 -3.37 2.87 -24.94
CA ALA A 277 -4.11 2.06 -25.89
C ALA A 277 -5.62 2.39 -25.90
N LYS A 278 -6.20 2.62 -24.73
CA LYS A 278 -7.64 2.84 -24.55
C LYS A 278 -8.08 4.25 -24.93
N TYR A 279 -7.21 5.24 -24.74
CA TYR A 279 -7.49 6.63 -25.01
C TYR A 279 -6.40 7.23 -25.91
N PRO A 280 -6.46 7.02 -27.23
CA PRO A 280 -5.43 7.49 -28.16
C PRO A 280 -5.23 9.02 -28.14
N ASP A 281 -6.26 9.78 -27.73
CA ASP A 281 -6.21 11.24 -27.62
C ASP A 281 -5.53 11.75 -26.32
N VAL A 282 -5.12 10.85 -25.41
CA VAL A 282 -4.47 11.23 -24.12
C VAL A 282 -3.16 11.99 -24.33
N LEU A 283 -2.48 11.80 -25.46
CA LEU A 283 -1.26 12.53 -25.81
C LEU A 283 -1.45 14.06 -25.79
N GLN A 284 -2.65 14.55 -26.10
CA GLN A 284 -2.96 15.97 -26.02
C GLN A 284 -3.10 16.45 -24.56
N LYS A 285 -3.67 15.61 -23.67
CA LYS A 285 -3.83 15.90 -22.25
C LYS A 285 -2.54 15.81 -21.45
N LEU A 286 -1.57 14.99 -21.87
CA LEU A 286 -0.25 14.90 -21.24
C LEU A 286 0.57 16.19 -21.34
N ARG A 287 0.19 17.11 -22.23
CA ARG A 287 0.84 18.43 -22.38
C ARG A 287 0.32 19.46 -21.37
N GLU A 288 -0.81 19.21 -20.73
CA GLU A 288 -1.37 20.11 -19.73
C GLU A 288 -0.68 19.88 -18.37
N PRO A 289 -0.11 20.91 -17.73
CA PRO A 289 0.49 20.76 -16.42
C PRO A 289 -0.60 20.35 -15.41
N ALA A 290 -0.31 19.36 -14.58
CA ALA A 290 -1.22 18.95 -13.52
C ALA A 290 -1.51 20.13 -12.58
N LYS A 291 -2.75 20.22 -12.08
CA LYS A 291 -3.12 21.23 -11.08
C LYS A 291 -2.19 21.11 -9.87
N ALA A 292 -1.71 22.25 -9.38
CA ALA A 292 -0.80 22.28 -8.24
C ALA A 292 -1.42 21.58 -7.02
N GLY A 293 -0.65 20.67 -6.39
CA GLY A 293 -1.08 19.96 -5.20
C GLY A 293 -2.05 18.79 -5.41
N THR A 294 -2.45 18.48 -6.66
CA THR A 294 -3.35 17.34 -6.93
C THR A 294 -2.60 16.06 -7.36
N HIS A 295 -1.32 16.17 -7.70
CA HIS A 295 -0.49 15.06 -8.13
C HIS A 295 0.46 14.61 -7.00
N LEU A 296 -0.07 13.78 -6.09
CA LEU A 296 0.64 13.25 -4.92
C LEU A 296 0.99 11.75 -5.06
N VAL A 297 1.23 11.28 -6.30
CA VAL A 297 1.43 9.85 -6.60
C VAL A 297 2.68 9.25 -5.94
N PHE A 298 3.61 10.09 -5.51
CA PHE A 298 4.81 9.71 -4.76
C PHE A 298 4.71 10.06 -3.27
N GLY A 299 3.53 10.45 -2.77
CA GLY A 299 3.38 11.00 -1.43
C GLY A 299 3.90 12.44 -1.34
N GLY A 300 4.43 12.83 -0.18
CA GLY A 300 4.91 14.18 0.08
C GLY A 300 5.66 14.31 1.41
N GLY A 301 6.25 15.48 1.65
CA GLY A 301 7.05 15.76 2.83
C GLY A 301 8.34 14.92 2.91
N PRO A 302 8.88 14.69 4.12
CA PRO A 302 10.10 13.91 4.32
C PRO A 302 10.02 12.47 3.78
N ARG A 303 8.79 11.95 3.67
CA ARG A 303 8.45 10.57 3.26
C ARG A 303 8.14 10.43 1.77
N ILE A 304 8.39 11.47 0.97
CA ILE A 304 8.23 11.36 -0.47
C ILE A 304 8.97 10.12 -0.98
N CYS A 305 8.36 9.38 -1.89
CA CYS A 305 8.87 8.11 -2.41
C CYS A 305 10.34 8.29 -2.80
N ALA A 306 11.23 7.58 -2.12
CA ALA A 306 12.65 7.63 -2.43
C ALA A 306 12.91 7.18 -3.88
N GLY A 307 12.09 6.26 -4.38
CA GLY A 307 12.02 5.74 -5.76
C GLY A 307 11.64 6.72 -6.88
N ASN A 308 11.20 7.95 -6.55
CA ASN A 308 10.41 8.74 -7.50
C ASN A 308 11.17 9.13 -8.79
N MET A 309 12.46 9.43 -8.70
CA MET A 309 13.26 9.83 -9.87
C MET A 309 13.55 8.62 -10.76
N LEU A 310 13.90 7.48 -10.17
CA LEU A 310 14.13 6.24 -10.92
C LEU A 310 12.86 5.80 -11.65
N ALA A 311 11.73 5.78 -10.95
CA ALA A 311 10.45 5.40 -11.54
C ALA A 311 10.10 6.31 -12.72
N ARG A 312 10.27 7.63 -12.58
CA ARG A 312 10.05 8.59 -13.67
C ARG A 312 10.96 8.33 -14.87
N LEU A 313 12.25 8.08 -14.64
CA LEU A 313 13.21 7.82 -15.71
C LEU A 313 12.88 6.51 -16.45
N GLN A 314 12.65 5.42 -15.72
CA GLN A 314 12.29 4.13 -16.29
C GLN A 314 11.02 4.21 -17.13
N ILE A 315 9.97 4.85 -16.60
CA ILE A 315 8.70 5.04 -17.31
C ILE A 315 8.91 5.92 -18.54
N ALA A 316 9.68 7.00 -18.45
CA ALA A 316 9.94 7.90 -19.58
C ALA A 316 10.70 7.20 -20.72
N ILE A 317 11.77 6.46 -20.41
CA ILE A 317 12.56 5.71 -21.41
C ILE A 317 11.67 4.67 -22.09
N LEU A 318 10.91 3.90 -21.31
CA LEU A 318 10.03 2.89 -21.87
C LEU A 318 8.96 3.52 -22.76
N LEU A 319 8.30 4.58 -22.29
CA LEU A 319 7.28 5.28 -23.07
C LEU A 319 7.83 5.83 -24.38
N HIS A 320 9.05 6.37 -24.37
CA HIS A 320 9.71 6.82 -25.60
C HIS A 320 9.86 5.69 -26.61
N HIS A 321 10.46 4.56 -26.20
CA HIS A 321 10.64 3.41 -27.10
C HIS A 321 9.31 2.83 -27.58
N LEU A 322 8.33 2.75 -26.69
CA LEU A 322 7.01 2.23 -26.96
C LEU A 322 6.30 3.08 -28.03
N VAL A 323 6.23 4.40 -27.82
CA VAL A 323 5.51 5.33 -28.71
C VAL A 323 6.18 5.50 -30.07
N VAL A 324 7.52 5.46 -30.12
CA VAL A 324 8.27 5.68 -31.37
C VAL A 324 8.40 4.39 -32.19
N GLY A 325 8.55 3.23 -31.54
CA GLY A 325 8.89 1.98 -32.22
C GLY A 325 7.72 1.02 -32.45
N TYR A 326 6.58 1.21 -31.79
CA TYR A 326 5.52 0.21 -31.76
C TYR A 326 4.12 0.80 -31.87
N ARG A 327 3.21 0.00 -32.41
CA ARG A 327 1.75 0.15 -32.26
C ARG A 327 1.25 -0.98 -31.40
N TRP A 328 0.29 -0.70 -30.53
CA TRP A 328 -0.33 -1.74 -29.71
C TRP A 328 -1.83 -1.51 -29.53
N LYS A 329 -2.55 -2.60 -29.28
CA LYS A 329 -4.00 -2.59 -29.01
C LYS A 329 -4.33 -3.57 -27.88
N LEU A 330 -5.31 -3.20 -27.06
CA LEU A 330 -5.88 -4.10 -26.05
C LEU A 330 -6.61 -5.24 -26.75
N VAL A 331 -6.30 -6.48 -26.38
CA VAL A 331 -7.04 -7.65 -26.88
C VAL A 331 -8.46 -7.68 -26.31
N ASN A 332 -8.61 -7.31 -25.03
CA ASN A 332 -9.91 -7.18 -24.37
C ASN A 332 -10.08 -5.79 -23.71
N PRO A 333 -10.57 -4.77 -24.45
CA PRO A 333 -10.79 -3.42 -23.90
C PRO A 333 -11.83 -3.35 -22.77
N LYS A 334 -12.66 -4.39 -22.62
CA LYS A 334 -13.77 -4.48 -21.66
C LYS A 334 -13.45 -5.39 -20.47
N ALA A 335 -12.19 -5.80 -20.31
CA ALA A 335 -11.78 -6.58 -19.16
C ALA A 335 -12.20 -5.89 -17.85
N GLY A 336 -12.73 -6.68 -16.91
CA GLY A 336 -13.03 -6.21 -15.56
C GLY A 336 -11.75 -5.80 -14.82
N MET A 337 -11.92 -5.18 -13.65
CA MET A 337 -10.79 -4.72 -12.82
C MET A 337 -10.69 -5.55 -11.55
N VAL A 338 -9.47 -5.83 -11.10
CA VAL A 338 -9.18 -6.38 -9.77
C VAL A 338 -8.41 -5.32 -9.00
N TYR A 339 -8.81 -5.00 -7.76
CA TYR A 339 -8.22 -3.90 -6.98
C TYR A 339 -7.34 -4.35 -5.81
N LEU A 340 -7.41 -5.62 -5.43
CA LEU A 340 -6.59 -6.21 -4.37
C LEU A 340 -5.70 -7.33 -4.93
N PRO A 341 -4.42 -7.41 -4.53
CA PRO A 341 -3.71 -6.49 -3.65
C PRO A 341 -3.35 -5.15 -4.32
N HIS A 342 -3.45 -5.08 -5.65
CA HIS A 342 -3.20 -3.89 -6.44
C HIS A 342 -4.20 -3.79 -7.61
N PRO A 343 -4.50 -2.57 -8.08
CA PRO A 343 -5.37 -2.36 -9.23
C PRO A 343 -4.73 -2.84 -10.55
N LYS A 344 -5.36 -3.80 -11.23
CA LYS A 344 -4.99 -4.30 -12.56
C LYS A 344 -6.19 -4.87 -13.33
N PRO A 345 -6.13 -4.93 -14.68
CA PRO A 345 -7.13 -5.66 -15.47
C PRO A 345 -7.21 -7.14 -15.05
N ALA A 346 -8.41 -7.71 -15.07
CA ALA A 346 -8.67 -9.09 -14.66
C ALA A 346 -8.08 -10.14 -15.62
N ASP A 347 -7.71 -9.73 -16.83
CA ASP A 347 -7.07 -10.55 -17.86
C ASP A 347 -5.54 -10.32 -17.93
N ASP A 348 -4.96 -9.67 -16.91
CA ASP A 348 -3.53 -9.37 -16.84
C ASP A 348 -3.00 -8.48 -17.99
N LEU A 349 -3.87 -7.70 -18.64
CA LEU A 349 -3.53 -6.76 -19.72
C LEU A 349 -2.90 -7.45 -20.94
N VAL A 350 -3.67 -8.29 -21.63
CA VAL A 350 -3.20 -8.86 -22.90
C VAL A 350 -3.22 -7.80 -24.01
N VAL A 351 -2.06 -7.57 -24.63
CA VAL A 351 -1.89 -6.61 -25.73
C VAL A 351 -1.36 -7.28 -26.98
N HIS A 352 -1.85 -6.85 -28.14
CA HIS A 352 -1.25 -7.15 -29.42
C HIS A 352 -0.29 -6.02 -29.79
N ILE A 353 0.99 -6.32 -30.02
CA ILE A 353 2.04 -5.36 -30.33
C ILE A 353 2.57 -5.61 -31.73
N THR A 354 2.76 -4.55 -32.50
CA THR A 354 3.34 -4.57 -33.85
C THR A 354 4.44 -3.52 -33.92
N LYS A 355 5.60 -3.87 -34.49
CA LYS A 355 6.68 -2.92 -34.73
C LYS A 355 6.29 -1.98 -35.89
N ILE A 356 6.63 -0.69 -35.75
CA ILE A 356 6.41 0.34 -36.79
C ILE A 356 7.51 0.23 -37.85
#